data_AF-X1I711-F1
#
_entry.id   AF-X1I711-F1
#
_cell.length_a   1.000
_cell.length_b   1.000
_cell.length_c   1.000
_cell.angle_alpha   90.00
_cell.angle_beta   90.00
_cell.angle_gamma   90.00
#
_symmetry.space_group_name_H-M   'P 1'
#
loop_
_entity.id
_entity.type
_entity.pdbx_description
1 polymer ?
#
loop_
_entity_poly.entity_id
_entity_poly.type
_entity_poly.pdbx_seq_one_letter_code
_entity_poly.pdbx_strand_id
1 'polypeptide(L)'
;SKLRDRGYIQGREVVQSGKPNKLIYTLTPEGRTALRHWAARPSTPPSIKDDLLVRLHALDSIDIEPVRTDLMDRLEHHRDRHENYERILKKRFPEGTASGVLDLGNLLLLRLGARHEQMVADFCEEALDALSAMSGKATVVPLDDGKREGKG
;
A
#
# COMPACT_ATOMS: atom_id res chain seq x y z
N SER A 1 7.21 -25.01 0.92
CA SER A 1 6.54 -23.77 0.44
C SER A 1 5.52 -24.23 -0.54
N LYS A 2 4.26 -23.77 -0.44
CA LYS A 2 3.15 -24.27 -1.26
C LYS A 2 3.45 -24.31 -2.77
N LEU A 3 4.29 -23.41 -3.28
CA LEU A 3 4.72 -23.40 -4.69
C LEU A 3 5.70 -24.53 -5.05
N ARG A 4 6.63 -24.85 -4.15
CA ARG A 4 7.58 -25.97 -4.30
C ARG A 4 6.86 -27.30 -4.16
N ASP A 5 5.95 -27.38 -3.20
CA ASP A 5 5.17 -28.60 -2.91
C ASP A 5 4.22 -28.93 -4.08
N ARG A 6 3.84 -27.92 -4.89
CA ARG A 6 3.10 -28.07 -6.16
C ARG A 6 3.99 -28.27 -7.40
N GLY A 7 5.31 -28.33 -7.23
CA GLY A 7 6.25 -28.50 -8.35
C GLY A 7 6.40 -27.30 -9.27
N TYR A 8 5.93 -26.10 -8.89
CA TYR A 8 6.02 -24.89 -9.74
C TYR A 8 7.36 -24.17 -9.63
N ILE A 9 8.08 -24.38 -8.54
CA ILE A 9 9.42 -23.83 -8.33
C ILE A 9 10.35 -24.91 -7.81
N GLN A 10 11.63 -24.80 -8.17
CA GLN A 10 12.71 -25.56 -7.57
C GLN A 10 13.68 -24.61 -6.87
N GLY A 11 14.26 -25.05 -5.76
CA GLY A 11 15.25 -24.29 -4.99
C GLY A 11 16.63 -24.91 -5.14
N ARG A 12 17.65 -24.10 -5.37
CA ARG A 12 19.06 -24.49 -5.33
C ARG A 12 19.80 -23.66 -4.31
N GLU A 13 20.52 -24.32 -3.42
CA GLU A 13 21.40 -23.65 -2.47
C GLU A 13 22.68 -23.20 -3.17
N VAL A 14 23.10 -21.96 -2.90
CA VAL A 14 24.35 -21.38 -3.35
C VAL A 14 25.17 -21.09 -2.12
N VAL A 15 26.27 -21.83 -1.98
CA VAL A 15 27.22 -21.65 -0.88
C VAL A 15 27.87 -20.28 -1.00
N GLN A 16 27.94 -19.56 0.11
CA GLN A 16 28.56 -18.24 0.17
C GLN A 16 29.63 -18.21 1.27
N SER A 17 30.73 -17.50 1.01
CA SER A 17 31.76 -17.27 2.03
C SER A 17 31.42 -16.03 2.85
N GLY A 18 31.58 -16.12 4.18
CA GLY A 18 31.40 -15.00 5.11
C GLY A 18 29.94 -14.58 5.37
N LYS A 19 28.95 -15.31 4.84
CA LYS A 19 27.51 -15.06 5.06
C LYS A 19 26.70 -16.35 4.89
N PRO A 20 25.46 -16.43 5.41
CA PRO A 20 24.60 -17.59 5.22
C PRO A 20 24.41 -17.93 3.74
N ASN A 21 24.27 -19.24 3.46
CA ASN A 21 24.00 -19.72 2.11
C ASN A 21 22.72 -19.09 1.54
N LYS A 22 22.73 -18.86 0.23
CA LYS A 22 21.59 -18.27 -0.49
C LYS A 22 20.77 -19.37 -1.15
N LEU A 23 19.47 -19.39 -0.89
CA LEU A 23 18.54 -20.24 -1.61
C LEU A 23 17.99 -19.48 -2.84
N ILE A 24 18.30 -19.96 -4.04
CA ILE A 24 17.81 -19.40 -5.31
C ILE A 24 16.66 -20.26 -5.81
N TYR A 25 15.52 -19.61 -6.10
CA TYR A 25 14.36 -20.27 -6.68
C TYR A 25 14.25 -20.00 -8.18
N THR A 26 13.89 -21.03 -8.94
CA THR A 26 13.66 -20.95 -10.38
C THR A 26 12.32 -21.60 -10.71
N LEU A 27 11.56 -21.01 -11.64
CA LEU A 27 10.34 -21.61 -12.19
C LEU A 27 10.69 -22.90 -12.95
N THR A 28 9.93 -23.95 -12.66
CA THR A 28 9.88 -25.19 -13.45
C THR A 28 9.06 -24.97 -14.73
N PRO A 29 9.09 -25.88 -15.72
CA PRO A 29 8.18 -25.83 -16.86
C PRO A 29 6.69 -25.74 -16.43
N GLU A 30 6.30 -26.51 -15.41
CA GLU A 30 4.96 -26.53 -14.83
C GLU A 30 4.63 -25.17 -14.20
N GLY A 31 5.60 -24.57 -13.49
CA GLY A 31 5.44 -23.24 -12.92
C GLY A 31 5.28 -22.14 -13.96
N ARG A 32 5.98 -22.23 -15.10
CA ARG A 32 5.79 -21.28 -16.22
C ARG A 32 4.40 -21.43 -16.83
N THR A 33 3.92 -22.66 -16.98
CA THR A 33 2.56 -22.93 -17.48
C THR A 33 1.51 -22.40 -16.51
N ALA A 34 1.68 -22.65 -15.20
CA ALA A 34 0.80 -22.13 -14.16
C ALA A 34 0.79 -20.59 -14.14
N LEU A 35 1.95 -19.94 -14.32
CA LEU A 35 2.05 -18.47 -14.41
C LEU A 35 1.30 -17.91 -15.61
N ARG A 36 1.45 -18.51 -16.80
CA ARG A 36 0.72 -18.08 -18.00
C ARG A 36 -0.79 -18.26 -17.85
N HIS A 37 -1.21 -19.41 -17.31
CA HIS A 37 -2.63 -19.66 -17.03
C HIS A 37 -3.18 -18.64 -16.02
N TRP A 38 -2.44 -18.32 -14.96
CA TRP A 38 -2.82 -17.29 -14.01
C TRP A 38 -2.98 -15.92 -14.68
N ALA A 39 -2.01 -15.52 -15.51
CA ALA A 39 -1.96 -14.22 -16.17
C ALA A 39 -3.05 -14.02 -17.25
N ALA A 40 -3.58 -15.11 -17.81
CA ALA A 40 -4.67 -15.06 -18.78
C ALA A 40 -6.05 -14.81 -18.15
N ARG A 41 -6.17 -14.89 -16.82
CA ARG A 41 -7.44 -14.64 -16.13
C ARG A 41 -7.67 -13.14 -15.95
N PRO A 42 -8.89 -12.63 -16.20
CA PRO A 42 -9.21 -11.24 -15.93
C PRO A 42 -8.90 -10.87 -14.47
N SER A 43 -8.32 -9.69 -14.26
CA SER A 43 -8.17 -9.13 -12.92
C SER A 43 -9.50 -8.59 -12.43
N THR A 44 -9.79 -8.82 -11.15
CA THR A 44 -10.90 -8.17 -10.44
C THR A 44 -10.38 -6.93 -9.73
N PRO A 45 -11.08 -5.77 -9.79
CA PRO A 45 -10.74 -4.62 -8.98
C PRO A 45 -10.65 -5.02 -7.49
N PRO A 46 -9.64 -4.53 -6.75
CA PRO A 46 -9.52 -4.84 -5.33
C PRO A 46 -10.66 -4.16 -4.54
N SER A 47 -11.12 -4.83 -3.49
CA SER A 47 -11.96 -4.19 -2.47
C SER A 47 -11.08 -3.27 -1.62
N ILE A 48 -11.52 -2.02 -1.45
CA ILE A 48 -10.87 -1.05 -0.57
C ILE A 48 -11.46 -1.23 0.83
N LYS A 49 -10.60 -1.52 1.80
CA LYS A 49 -10.92 -1.60 3.24
C LYS A 49 -10.02 -0.62 3.95
N ASP A 50 -10.58 0.53 4.31
CA ASP A 50 -9.85 1.67 4.83
C ASP A 50 -10.63 2.31 5.98
N ASP A 51 -10.03 2.28 7.17
CA ASP A 51 -10.67 2.75 8.41
C ASP A 51 -10.85 4.28 8.42
N LEU A 52 -10.02 5.03 7.71
CA LEU A 52 -10.19 6.48 7.57
C LEU A 52 -11.48 6.80 6.81
N LEU A 53 -11.80 6.04 5.76
CA LEU A 53 -13.03 6.25 4.99
C LEU A 53 -14.28 5.99 5.82
N VAL A 54 -14.23 4.99 6.70
CA VAL A 54 -15.33 4.71 7.65
C VAL A 54 -15.47 5.83 8.68
N ARG A 55 -14.36 6.34 9.22
CA ARG A 55 -14.37 7.48 10.15
C ARG A 55 -14.90 8.75 9.49
N LEU A 56 -14.49 9.04 8.25
CA LEU A 56 -14.99 10.17 7.47
C LEU A 56 -16.51 10.08 7.22
N HIS A 57 -17.02 8.87 6.98
CA HIS A 57 -18.45 8.64 6.85
C HIS A 57 -19.22 8.92 8.15
N ALA A 58 -18.61 8.68 9.31
CA ALA A 58 -19.20 8.84 10.64
C ALA A 58 -18.85 10.18 11.31
N LEU A 59 -18.40 11.20 10.56
CA LEU A 59 -17.91 12.48 11.11
C LEU A 59 -18.90 13.20 12.03
N ASP A 60 -20.21 12.98 11.85
CA ASP A 60 -21.25 13.58 12.69
C ASP A 60 -21.38 12.94 14.08
N SER A 61 -20.73 11.80 14.28
CA SER A 61 -20.87 10.92 15.43
C SER A 61 -19.55 10.70 16.19
N ILE A 62 -18.46 11.35 15.76
CA ILE A 62 -17.11 11.16 16.32
C ILE A 62 -16.39 12.50 16.51
N ASP A 63 -15.29 12.47 17.28
CA ASP A 63 -14.40 13.62 17.41
C ASP A 63 -13.62 13.89 16.12
N ILE A 64 -13.61 15.15 15.71
CA ILE A 64 -12.90 15.62 14.51
C ILE A 64 -11.38 15.61 14.70
N GLU A 65 -10.89 15.95 15.90
CA GLU A 65 -9.46 16.13 16.15
C GLU A 65 -8.63 14.85 15.92
N PRO A 66 -9.02 13.66 16.41
CA PRO A 66 -8.33 12.41 16.08
C PRO A 66 -8.31 12.10 14.58
N VAL A 67 -9.38 12.43 13.85
CA VAL A 67 -9.45 12.24 12.39
C VAL A 67 -8.49 13.20 11.68
N ARG A 68 -8.40 14.44 12.15
CA ARG A 68 -7.46 15.44 11.62
C ARG A 68 -6.00 15.00 11.81
N THR A 69 -5.66 14.46 12.99
CA THR A 69 -4.32 13.90 13.24
C THR A 69 -4.01 12.75 12.27
N ASP A 70 -4.93 11.80 12.11
CA ASP A 70 -4.76 10.66 11.19
C ASP A 70 -4.56 11.11 9.73
N LEU A 71 -5.32 12.13 9.29
CA LEU A 71 -5.17 12.73 7.96
C LEU A 71 -3.81 13.40 7.76
N MET A 72 -3.27 14.07 8.78
CA MET A 72 -1.95 14.70 8.71
C MET A 72 -0.83 13.66 8.57
N ASP A 73 -0.86 12.61 9.38
CA ASP A 73 0.12 11.51 9.30
C ASP A 73 0.04 10.81 7.94
N ARG A 74 -1.18 10.61 7.44
CA ARG A 74 -1.42 10.01 6.13
C ARG A 74 -0.91 10.90 4.99
N LEU A 75 -1.13 12.21 5.07
CA LEU A 75 -0.62 13.16 4.09
C LEU A 75 0.90 13.09 3.97
N GLU A 76 1.61 13.14 5.10
CA GLU A 76 3.08 13.02 5.13
C GLU A 76 3.54 11.70 4.50
N HIS A 77 2.92 10.59 4.90
CA HIS A 77 3.23 9.27 4.36
C HIS A 77 3.11 9.20 2.82
N HIS A 78 2.01 9.72 2.27
CA HIS A 78 1.78 9.65 0.83
C HIS A 78 2.66 10.63 0.05
N ARG A 79 2.99 11.80 0.60
CA ARG A 79 3.98 12.72 0.00
C ARG A 79 5.37 12.09 -0.08
N ASP A 80 5.85 11.48 1.01
CA ASP A 80 7.14 10.79 1.04
C ASP A 80 7.21 9.65 0.01
N ARG A 81 6.12 8.89 -0.11
CA ARG A 81 6.03 7.80 -1.08
C ARG A 81 5.99 8.33 -2.51
N HIS A 82 5.24 9.40 -2.77
CA HIS A 82 5.21 10.05 -4.07
C HIS A 82 6.60 10.49 -4.50
N GLU A 83 7.33 11.21 -3.63
CA GLU A 83 8.71 11.63 -3.90
C GLU A 83 9.65 10.45 -4.18
N ASN A 84 9.48 9.35 -3.44
CA ASN A 84 10.23 8.13 -3.67
C ASN A 84 9.95 7.52 -5.06
N TYR A 85 8.69 7.45 -5.48
CA TYR A 85 8.34 7.00 -6.83
C TYR A 85 8.92 7.90 -7.91
N GLU A 86 8.81 9.22 -7.75
CA GLU A 86 9.36 10.21 -8.68
C GLU A 86 10.89 10.08 -8.80
N ARG A 87 11.59 9.86 -7.68
CA ARG A 87 13.03 9.62 -7.67
C ARG A 87 13.41 8.34 -8.43
N ILE A 88 12.64 7.27 -8.27
CA ILE A 88 12.86 6.01 -9.00
C ILE A 88 12.58 6.20 -10.49
N LEU A 89 11.51 6.91 -10.85
CA LEU A 89 11.16 7.25 -12.23
C LEU A 89 12.29 8.03 -12.90
N LYS A 90 12.75 9.12 -12.29
CA LYS A 90 13.86 9.94 -12.82
C LYS A 90 15.14 9.14 -12.98
N LYS A 91 15.46 8.28 -12.01
CA LYS A 91 16.69 7.46 -12.05
C LYS A 91 16.64 6.36 -13.11
N ARG A 92 15.51 5.67 -13.26
CA ARG A 92 15.39 4.47 -14.11
C ARG A 92 14.89 4.78 -15.51
N PHE A 93 14.10 5.84 -15.66
CA PHE A 93 13.45 6.26 -16.90
C PHE A 93 13.60 7.78 -17.10
N PRO A 94 14.83 8.30 -17.21
CA PRO A 94 15.08 9.75 -17.32
C PRO A 94 14.37 10.38 -18.52
N GLU A 95 14.30 9.67 -19.65
CA GLU A 95 13.59 10.10 -20.86
C GLU A 95 12.09 9.81 -20.83
N GLY A 96 11.56 9.28 -19.73
CA GLY A 96 10.14 8.91 -19.59
C GLY A 96 9.67 7.82 -20.56
N THR A 97 10.59 7.09 -21.19
CA THR A 97 10.32 6.02 -22.16
C THR A 97 10.93 4.70 -21.70
N ALA A 98 10.43 3.59 -22.23
CA ALA A 98 10.91 2.26 -21.94
C ALA A 98 11.61 1.65 -23.15
N SER A 99 12.68 0.89 -22.91
CA SER A 99 13.50 0.23 -23.94
C SER A 99 12.98 -1.15 -24.36
N GLY A 100 12.01 -1.72 -23.63
CA GLY A 100 11.43 -3.03 -23.91
C GLY A 100 10.24 -3.37 -23.02
N VAL A 101 9.60 -4.52 -23.23
CA VAL A 101 8.33 -4.91 -22.58
C VAL A 101 8.43 -4.94 -21.06
N LEU A 102 9.52 -5.49 -20.51
CA LEU A 102 9.73 -5.54 -19.06
C LEU A 102 9.83 -4.12 -18.47
N ASP A 103 10.60 -3.26 -19.13
CA ASP A 103 10.78 -1.89 -18.69
C ASP A 103 9.52 -1.05 -18.88
N LEU A 104 8.70 -1.33 -19.90
CA LEU A 104 7.40 -0.71 -20.09
C LEU A 104 6.46 -1.05 -18.94
N GLY A 105 6.37 -2.33 -18.54
CA GLY A 105 5.58 -2.75 -17.39
C GLY A 105 6.02 -2.05 -16.10
N ASN A 106 7.32 -1.97 -15.85
CA ASN A 106 7.87 -1.27 -14.67
C ASN A 106 7.59 0.23 -14.71
N LEU A 107 7.75 0.89 -15.86
CA LEU A 107 7.46 2.31 -16.03
C LEU A 107 5.99 2.61 -15.75
N LEU A 108 5.07 1.81 -16.31
CA LEU A 108 3.64 1.98 -16.09
C LEU A 108 3.26 1.77 -14.62
N LEU A 109 3.83 0.75 -13.96
CA LEU A 109 3.59 0.47 -12.55
C LEU A 109 4.07 1.62 -11.65
N LEU A 110 5.28 2.15 -11.90
CA LEU A 110 5.81 3.28 -11.12
C LEU A 110 5.00 4.55 -11.33
N ARG A 111 4.57 4.83 -12.57
CA ARG A 111 3.69 5.98 -12.87
C ARG A 111 2.32 5.85 -12.20
N LEU A 112 1.76 4.64 -12.16
CA LEU A 112 0.50 4.39 -11.46
C LEU A 112 0.69 4.61 -9.95
N GLY A 113 1.79 4.10 -9.39
CA GLY A 113 2.16 4.32 -7.99
C GLY A 113 2.25 5.80 -7.67
N ALA A 114 3.09 6.56 -8.38
CA ALA A 114 3.24 8.01 -8.18
C ALA A 114 1.89 8.74 -8.22
N ARG A 115 1.07 8.48 -9.24
CA ARG A 115 -0.25 9.11 -9.36
C ARG A 115 -1.20 8.76 -8.22
N HIS A 116 -1.18 7.51 -7.75
CA HIS A 116 -1.99 7.10 -6.62
C HIS A 116 -1.56 7.83 -5.34
N GLU A 117 -0.26 7.87 -5.05
CA GLU A 117 0.25 8.55 -3.86
C GLU A 117 -0.10 10.06 -3.89
N GLN A 118 0.09 10.72 -5.03
CA GLN A 118 -0.30 12.13 -5.18
C GLN A 118 -1.80 12.34 -4.96
N MET A 119 -2.64 11.51 -5.58
CA MET A 119 -4.10 11.60 -5.42
C MET A 119 -4.53 11.43 -3.96
N VAL A 120 -3.89 10.55 -3.17
CA VAL A 120 -4.24 10.41 -1.75
C VAL A 120 -3.76 11.63 -0.96
N ALA A 121 -2.58 12.17 -1.26
CA ALA A 121 -2.07 13.39 -0.62
C ALA A 121 -3.01 14.57 -0.87
N ASP A 122 -3.41 14.79 -2.13
CA ASP A 122 -4.36 15.85 -2.51
C ASP A 122 -5.69 15.73 -1.75
N PHE A 123 -6.21 14.50 -1.64
CA PHE A 123 -7.43 14.23 -0.87
C PHE A 123 -7.26 14.55 0.63
N CYS A 124 -6.10 14.22 1.22
CA CYS A 124 -5.86 14.50 2.63
C CYS A 124 -5.78 16.02 2.87
N GLU A 125 -5.15 16.78 1.98
CA GLU A 125 -5.13 18.25 2.01
C GLU A 125 -6.54 18.82 1.95
N GLU A 126 -7.35 18.39 0.98
CA GLU A 126 -8.75 18.79 0.83
C GLU A 126 -9.57 18.52 2.10
N ALA A 127 -9.43 17.32 2.69
CA ALA A 127 -10.14 16.94 3.90
C ALA A 127 -9.71 17.77 5.11
N LEU A 128 -8.41 18.04 5.26
CA LEU A 128 -7.89 18.87 6.35
C LEU A 128 -8.40 20.32 6.26
N ASP A 129 -8.44 20.89 5.06
CA ASP A 129 -8.99 22.22 4.82
C ASP A 129 -10.49 22.29 5.17
N ALA A 130 -11.26 21.28 4.72
CA ALA A 130 -12.68 21.20 5.01
C ALA A 130 -12.97 21.10 6.52
N LEU A 131 -12.24 20.24 7.24
CA LEU A 131 -12.42 20.07 8.69
C LEU A 131 -11.98 21.31 9.48
N SER A 132 -10.96 22.04 9.02
CA SER A 132 -10.52 23.28 9.65
C SER A 132 -11.59 24.38 9.57
N ALA A 133 -12.38 24.41 8.50
CA ALA A 133 -13.50 25.35 8.33
C ALA A 133 -14.70 25.04 9.24
N MET A 134 -14.79 23.84 9.82
CA MET A 134 -15.93 23.36 10.61
C MET A 134 -15.82 23.62 12.13
N SER A 135 -14.74 24.24 12.61
CA SER A 135 -14.44 24.35 14.05
C SER A 135 -15.57 25.05 14.84
N GLY A 136 -16.44 24.25 15.48
CA GLY A 136 -17.63 24.75 16.19
C GLY A 136 -18.51 23.73 16.94
N LYS A 137 -18.29 22.41 16.87
CA LYS A 137 -19.06 21.45 17.68
C LYS A 137 -18.17 20.33 18.23
N ALA A 138 -17.70 20.50 19.45
CA ALA A 138 -17.27 19.38 20.30
C ALA A 138 -18.49 18.94 21.11
N THR A 139 -19.00 17.73 20.87
CA THR A 139 -19.98 17.10 21.77
C THR A 139 -19.36 15.80 22.25
N VAL A 140 -18.66 15.83 23.38
CA VAL A 140 -18.25 14.60 24.06
C VAL A 140 -18.61 14.65 25.53
N VAL A 141 -19.36 13.62 25.91
CA VAL A 141 -19.37 13.07 27.26
C VAL A 141 -18.40 11.88 27.24
N PRO A 142 -17.35 11.88 28.06
CA PRO A 142 -16.43 10.74 28.15
C PRO A 142 -17.19 9.46 28.54
N LEU A 143 -16.93 8.36 27.83
CA LEU A 143 -17.32 7.04 28.31
C LEU A 143 -16.31 6.62 29.37
N ASP A 144 -16.78 6.46 30.60
CA ASP A 144 -16.00 5.88 31.69
C ASP A 144 -15.70 4.42 31.31
N ASP A 145 -14.44 4.12 31.04
CA ASP A 145 -13.96 2.75 30.87
C ASP A 145 -14.00 2.07 32.24
N GLY A 146 -15.22 1.69 32.63
CA GLY A 146 -15.52 0.96 33.85
C GLY A 146 -14.56 -0.22 33.94
N LYS A 147 -13.71 -0.18 34.98
CA LYS A 147 -12.87 -1.30 35.41
C LYS A 147 -13.66 -2.58 35.28
N ARG A 148 -13.26 -3.44 34.33
CA ARG A 148 -13.54 -4.87 34.42
C ARG A 148 -12.77 -5.37 35.65
N GLU A 149 -13.39 -5.27 36.82
CA GLU A 149 -12.96 -6.01 37.99
C GLU A 149 -13.14 -7.49 37.70
N GLY A 150 -12.04 -8.14 37.33
CA GLY A 150 -11.91 -9.57 37.46
C GLY A 150 -11.68 -9.92 38.93
N LYS A 151 -12.54 -10.79 39.48
CA LYS A 151 -12.19 -12.03 40.21
C LYS A 151 -13.39 -12.55 41.00
N GLY A 152 -13.63 -13.85 40.87
CA GLY A 152 -14.60 -14.63 41.64
C GLY A 152 -14.99 -15.88 40.88
#